data_AF-A0A4R3N6V0-F1
#
_entry.id   AF-A0A4R3N6V0-F1
#
_cell.length_a   1.000
_cell.length_b   1.000
_cell.length_c   1.000
_cell.angle_alpha   90.00
_cell.angle_beta   90.00
_cell.angle_gamma   90.00
#
_symmetry.space_group_name_H-M   'P 1'
#
loop_
_entity.id
_entity.type
_entity.pdbx_description
1 polymer ?
#
loop_
_entity_poly.entity_id
_entity_poly.type
_entity_poly.pdbx_seq_one_letter_code
_entity_poly.pdbx_strand_id
1 'polypeptide(L)'
;MVLTIPIIAILFHQALSSPEGFAATAAFLSTWPVRLVVIGLLWALFHHLLAGIRHLFLDYGVGLDRPVARQTARITLYAAPVLLVLSIILTLLMGG
;
A
#
# COMPACT_ATOMS: atom_id res chain seq x y z
N MET A 1 8.20 -3.51 -2.67
CA MET A 1 7.52 -2.60 -3.61
C MET A 1 8.06 -2.74 -5.03
N VAL A 2 9.39 -2.71 -5.26
CA VAL A 2 9.92 -2.87 -6.64
C VAL A 2 9.57 -4.23 -7.25
N LEU A 3 9.75 -5.32 -6.52
CA LEU A 3 9.48 -6.68 -7.01
C LEU A 3 8.00 -6.93 -7.38
N THR A 4 7.07 -6.11 -6.88
CA THR A 4 5.64 -6.28 -7.16
C THR A 4 5.21 -5.56 -8.43
N ILE A 5 6.05 -4.65 -8.97
CA ILE A 5 5.74 -3.86 -10.16
C ILE A 5 5.42 -4.73 -11.37
N PRO A 6 6.22 -5.75 -11.75
CA PRO A 6 5.91 -6.56 -12.93
C PRO A 6 4.58 -7.31 -12.80
N ILE A 7 4.28 -7.83 -11.61
CA ILE A 7 3.05 -8.58 -11.33
C ILE A 7 1.84 -7.65 -11.46
N ILE A 8 1.89 -6.48 -10.84
CA ILE A 8 0.82 -5.48 -10.92
C ILE A 8 0.65 -5.01 -12.37
N ALA A 9 1.73 -4.78 -13.10
CA ALA A 9 1.68 -4.36 -14.50
C ALA A 9 1.04 -5.41 -15.41
N ILE A 10 1.34 -6.70 -15.20
CA ILE A 10 0.73 -7.80 -15.97
C ILE A 10 -0.77 -7.89 -15.67
N LEU A 11 -1.17 -7.88 -14.39
CA LEU A 11 -2.59 -7.94 -14.01
C LEU A 11 -3.35 -6.71 -14.50
N PHE A 12 -2.74 -5.54 -14.43
CA PHE A 12 -3.33 -4.30 -14.93
C PHE A 12 -3.49 -4.33 -16.45
N HIS A 13 -2.49 -4.82 -17.18
CA HIS A 13 -2.59 -5.00 -18.63
C HIS A 13 -3.71 -5.96 -19.02
N GLN A 14 -3.83 -7.10 -18.32
CA GLN A 14 -4.93 -8.06 -18.53
C GLN A 14 -6.29 -7.45 -18.22
N ALA A 15 -6.40 -6.67 -17.14
CA ALA A 15 -7.65 -6.01 -16.78
C ALA A 15 -8.12 -5.00 -17.84
N LEU A 16 -7.20 -4.41 -18.59
CA LEU A 16 -7.48 -3.45 -19.66
C LEU A 16 -7.63 -4.07 -21.05
N SER A 17 -7.30 -5.36 -21.23
CA SER A 17 -7.24 -5.96 -22.56
C SER A 17 -8.63 -6.28 -23.14
N SER A 18 -9.60 -6.66 -22.30
CA SER A 18 -10.98 -6.93 -22.70
C SER A 18 -11.92 -7.03 -21.48
N PRO A 19 -13.26 -7.05 -21.67
CA PRO A 19 -14.21 -7.34 -20.58
C PRO A 19 -13.95 -8.70 -19.90
N GLU A 20 -13.56 -9.72 -20.65
CA GLU A 20 -13.21 -11.05 -20.14
C GLU A 20 -11.90 -10.99 -19.34
N GLY A 21 -10.92 -10.23 -19.82
CA GLY A 21 -9.65 -10.00 -19.11
C GLY A 21 -9.86 -9.29 -17.77
N PHE A 22 -10.75 -8.28 -17.74
CA PHE A 22 -11.19 -7.64 -16.52
C PHE A 22 -11.87 -8.62 -15.55
N ALA A 23 -12.85 -9.39 -16.04
CA ALA A 23 -13.59 -10.36 -15.22
C ALA A 23 -12.66 -11.43 -14.63
N ALA A 24 -11.71 -11.95 -15.41
CA ALA A 24 -10.71 -12.91 -14.95
C ALA A 24 -9.79 -12.31 -13.87
N THR A 25 -9.30 -11.09 -14.09
CA THR A 25 -8.46 -10.39 -13.10
C THR A 25 -9.22 -10.13 -11.80
N ALA A 26 -10.47 -9.65 -11.90
CA ALA A 26 -11.34 -9.43 -10.74
C ALA A 26 -11.64 -10.73 -9.97
N ALA A 27 -11.88 -11.84 -10.69
CA ALA A 27 -12.08 -13.15 -10.07
C ALA A 27 -10.81 -13.64 -9.35
N PHE A 28 -9.64 -13.45 -9.93
CA PHE A 28 -8.37 -13.79 -9.28
C PHE A 28 -8.14 -12.97 -8.00
N LEU A 29 -8.32 -11.64 -8.09
CA LEU A 29 -8.15 -10.71 -6.97
C LEU A 29 -9.21 -10.90 -5.87
N SER A 30 -10.34 -11.55 -6.16
CA SER A 30 -11.38 -11.84 -5.17
C SER A 30 -11.14 -13.11 -4.36
N THR A 31 -10.16 -13.95 -4.76
CA THR A 31 -9.82 -15.16 -4.01
C THR A 31 -9.21 -14.84 -2.65
N TRP A 32 -9.54 -15.64 -1.64
CA TRP A 32 -9.13 -15.39 -0.25
C TRP A 32 -7.60 -15.22 -0.07
N PRO A 33 -6.72 -16.06 -0.68
CA PRO A 33 -5.28 -15.94 -0.47
C PRO A 33 -4.73 -14.68 -1.13
N VAL A 34 -5.23 -14.34 -2.33
CA VAL A 34 -4.79 -13.16 -3.07
C VAL A 34 -5.24 -11.88 -2.36
N ARG A 35 -6.45 -11.86 -1.79
CA ARG A 35 -6.93 -10.74 -0.95
C ARG A 35 -6.00 -10.48 0.24
N LEU A 36 -5.53 -11.53 0.93
CA LEU A 36 -4.54 -11.36 2.00
C LEU A 36 -3.23 -10.77 1.50
N VAL A 37 -2.74 -11.25 0.36
CA VAL A 37 -1.52 -10.70 -0.26
C VAL A 37 -1.71 -9.23 -0.61
N VAL A 38 -2.86 -8.85 -1.20
CA VAL A 38 -3.18 -7.46 -1.55
C VAL A 38 -3.23 -6.58 -0.29
N ILE A 39 -3.82 -7.04 0.81
CA ILE A 39 -3.83 -6.31 2.10
C ILE A 39 -2.39 -6.09 2.60
N GLY A 40 -1.55 -7.13 2.57
CA GLY A 40 -0.14 -7.03 2.96
C GLY A 40 0.64 -6.07 2.06
N LEU A 41 0.39 -6.09 0.75
CA LEU A 41 1.00 -5.18 -0.21
C LEU A 41 0.55 -3.73 0.01
N LEU A 42 -0.72 -3.51 0.30
CA LEU A 42 -1.27 -2.17 0.59
C LEU A 42 -0.67 -1.59 1.87
N TRP A 43 -0.57 -2.41 2.93
CA TRP A 43 0.13 -2.01 4.15
C TRP A 43 1.60 -1.65 3.89
N ALA A 44 2.32 -2.51 3.17
CA ALA A 44 3.72 -2.29 2.86
C ALA A 44 3.92 -1.06 1.97
N LEU A 45 2.98 -0.75 1.07
CA LEU A 45 2.97 0.48 0.27
C LEU A 45 2.81 1.72 1.16
N PHE A 46 1.82 1.74 2.06
CA PHE A 46 1.63 2.86 2.98
C PHE A 46 2.84 3.07 3.88
N HIS A 47 3.40 1.99 4.45
CA HIS A 47 4.60 2.09 5.25
C HIS A 47 5.78 2.63 4.45
N HIS A 48 6.01 2.10 3.24
CA HIS A 48 7.10 2.52 2.37
C HIS A 48 6.97 4.00 1.95
N LEU A 49 5.77 4.45 1.60
CA LEU A 49 5.50 5.85 1.26
C LEU A 49 5.80 6.78 2.44
N LEU A 50 5.25 6.47 3.63
CA LEU A 50 5.45 7.27 4.83
C LEU A 50 6.93 7.28 5.29
N ALA A 51 7.62 6.16 5.15
CA ALA A 51 9.05 6.07 5.42
C ALA A 51 9.86 6.91 4.41
N GLY A 52 9.49 6.84 3.12
CA GLY A 52 10.08 7.66 2.06
C GLY A 52 9.93 9.16 2.36
N ILE A 53 8.72 9.62 2.72
CA ILE A 53 8.48 11.00 3.13
C ILE A 53 9.35 11.39 4.32
N ARG A 54 9.42 10.53 5.36
CA ARG A 54 10.31 10.76 6.51
C ARG A 54 11.77 10.90 6.09
N HIS A 55 12.23 10.05 5.17
CA HIS A 55 13.61 10.11 4.67
C HIS A 55 13.88 11.40 3.89
N LEU A 56 12.96 11.85 3.02
CA LEU A 56 13.10 13.12 2.33
C LEU A 56 13.24 14.31 3.29
N PHE A 57 12.52 14.32 4.42
CA PHE A 57 12.70 15.33 5.46
C PHE A 57 14.08 15.25 6.13
N LEU A 58 14.55 14.04 6.45
CA LEU A 58 15.88 13.84 7.02
C LEU A 58 16.99 14.27 6.07
N ASP A 59 16.83 14.01 4.76
CA ASP A 59 17.77 14.42 3.72
C ASP A 59 17.84 15.95 3.58
N TYR A 60 16.75 16.65 3.91
CA TYR A 60 16.70 18.12 4.00
C TYR A 60 17.20 18.66 5.36
N GLY A 61 17.69 17.79 6.24
CA GLY A 61 18.18 18.17 7.58
C GLY A 61 17.08 18.35 8.64
N VAL A 62 15.82 18.00 8.36
CA VAL A 62 14.69 18.15 9.28
C VAL A 62 14.52 16.89 10.14
N GLY A 63 14.50 17.05 11.46
CA GLY A 63 14.20 15.96 12.39
C GLY A 63 15.37 15.02 12.70
N LEU A 64 16.61 15.50 12.55
CA LEU A 64 17.84 14.78 12.87
C LEU A 64 18.07 14.58 14.38
N ASP A 65 17.47 15.44 15.23
CA ASP A 65 17.55 15.29 16.68
C ASP A 65 16.98 13.95 17.14
N ARG A 66 17.73 13.23 17.98
CA ARG A 66 17.33 11.90 18.49
C ARG A 66 15.87 11.78 18.97
N PRO A 67 15.33 12.69 19.80
CA PRO A 67 13.93 12.60 20.22
C PRO A 67 12.96 12.74 19.04
N VAL A 68 13.21 13.69 18.14
CA VAL A 68 12.38 13.94 16.95
C VAL A 68 12.46 12.78 15.97
N ALA A 69 13.67 12.27 15.68
CA ALA A 69 13.91 11.13 14.81
C ALA A 69 13.18 9.86 15.31
N ARG A 70 13.09 9.68 16.63
CA ARG A 70 12.37 8.55 17.26
C ARG A 70 10.86 8.76 17.24
N GLN A 71 10.39 10.00 17.43
CA GLN A 71 8.98 10.32 17.31
C GLN A 71 8.47 10.11 15.88
N THR A 72 9.18 10.62 14.87
CA THR A 72 8.81 10.45 13.47
C THR A 72 8.82 8.98 13.04
N ALA A 73 9.80 8.19 13.53
CA ALA A 73 9.81 6.75 13.28
C ALA A 73 8.57 6.04 13.86
N ARG A 74 8.14 6.40 15.07
CA ARG A 74 6.90 5.86 15.67
C ARG A 74 5.67 6.29 14.87
N ILE A 75 5.60 7.54 14.43
CA ILE A 75 4.50 8.03 13.59
C ILE A 75 4.42 7.22 12.30
N THR A 76 5.53 7.05 11.57
CA THR A 76 5.58 6.22 10.35
C THR A 76 5.12 4.79 10.61
N LEU A 77 5.51 4.19 11.74
CA LEU A 77 5.13 2.82 12.10
C LEU A 77 3.62 2.68 12.34
N TYR A 78 3.00 3.61 13.08
CA TYR A 78 1.58 3.51 13.44
C TYR A 78 0.63 4.09 12.40
N ALA A 79 1.05 5.09 11.62
CA ALA A 79 0.20 5.68 10.59
C ALA A 79 -0.11 4.69 9.45
N ALA A 80 0.83 3.82 9.07
CA ALA A 80 0.61 2.82 8.02
C ALA A 80 -0.55 1.84 8.31
N PRO A 81 -0.62 1.14 9.46
CA PRO A 81 -1.77 0.29 9.78
C PRO A 81 -3.06 1.09 10.00
N VAL A 82 -2.99 2.33 10.51
CA VAL A 82 -4.18 3.20 10.61
C VAL A 82 -4.75 3.48 9.23
N LEU A 83 -3.91 3.88 8.25
CA LEU A 83 -4.34 4.11 6.87
C LEU A 83 -4.90 2.83 6.22
N LEU A 84 -4.31 1.68 6.51
CA LEU A 84 -4.84 0.39 6.04
C LEU A 84 -6.25 0.14 6.56
N VAL A 85 -6.46 0.28 7.87
CA VAL A 85 -7.77 0.07 8.49
C VAL A 85 -8.81 1.04 7.93
N LEU A 86 -8.45 2.33 7.79
CA LEU A 86 -9.34 3.33 7.19
C LEU A 86 -9.71 2.98 5.74
N SER A 87 -8.74 2.47 4.97
CA SER A 87 -8.97 2.05 3.59
C SER A 87 -9.93 0.86 3.53
N ILE A 88 -9.77 -0.14 4.41
CA ILE A 88 -10.69 -1.29 4.51
C ILE A 88 -12.10 -0.83 4.89
N ILE A 89 -12.22 0.05 5.90
CA ILE A 89 -13.52 0.61 6.32
C ILE A 89 -14.19 1.31 5.14
N LEU A 90 -13.46 2.17 4.42
CA LEU A 90 -13.99 2.88 3.27
C LEU A 90 -14.48 1.90 2.18
N THR A 91 -13.70 0.86 1.87
CA THR A 91 -14.12 -0.17 0.91
C THR A 91 -15.43 -0.84 1.32
N LEU A 92 -15.58 -1.22 2.59
CA LEU A 92 -16.81 -1.83 3.10
C LEU A 92 -18.01 -0.87 3.05
N LEU A 93 -17.79 0.43 3.31
CA LEU A 93 -18.84 1.46 3.24
C LEU A 93 -19.30 1.73 1.80
N MET A 94 -18.40 1.60 0.82
CA MET A 94 -18.70 1.80 -0.60
C MET A 94 -19.35 0.58 -1.27
N GLY A 95 -19.69 -0.46 -0.51
CA GLY A 95 -20.30 -1.69 -1.04
C GLY A 95 -19.31 -2.59 -1.79
N GLY A 96 -18.01 -2.48 -1.47
CA GLY A 96 -16.99 -3.43 -1.93
C GLY A 96 -17.14 -4.82 -1.31
#